data_AF-A0A2N3AUG4-F1
#
_entry.id   AF-A0A2N3AUG4-F1
#
_cell.length_a   1.000
_cell.length_b   1.000
_cell.length_c   1.000
_cell.angle_alpha   90.00
_cell.angle_beta   90.00
_cell.angle_gamma   90.00
#
_symmetry.space_group_name_H-M   'P 1'
#
loop_
_entity.id
_entity.type
_entity.pdbx_description
1 polymer ?
#
loop_
_entity_poly.entity_id
_entity_poly.type
_entity_poly.pdbx_seq_one_letter_code
_entity_poly.pdbx_strand_id
1 'polypeptide(L)'
;QHWVDTQREQLKRLGIMGDWDHPYLTMDAAAEGTIVAELLKFAEAGNVYRGSKPVMWSPVEKTALAEAEVEYEDITSTQIDVAFELIEVPNAPELVGAHVVIWTTTPWTIPVNQAIAYSGDGYTQVRIGDKRVIVAMELLHDLLRRIGLGDATMDENHPFWIDSQKDLQGPRWISGSLFAGAKARHPMHHLGGFYATPRPLLPGDFVTTDSGTGLVHMAPDHGEDDFDLCKSAGVNPVFAVMDDGRYRDDWPWLGGADERRMSVINPKFNAPDGPICSDLREAGALLAASADYAHSYPHSWRSKAKVIFRCTPQWFVPMDKLLPVTPAKAGASGQATQTPEMPASAGMTLREIAVEEIARVTFIPEKGRNRIGAMVEGRPDWVLSRQRAWGVPITLFVRPDGTYLADPEVNHRIVAAVMREGVDAWEEARKAEYLGPDYNPDDYEMVTDILDVWFDSGCTHAFVLESGRWPDLQWPANLYLEGSDQHRGWFQSSL
;
A
#
# COMPACT_ATOMS: atom_id res chain seq x y z
N GLN A 1 -20.94 7.72 -25.81
CA GLN A 1 -20.05 8.84 -26.17
C GLN A 1 -20.53 10.24 -25.76
N HIS A 2 -21.69 10.42 -25.08
CA HIS A 2 -22.24 11.74 -24.73
C HIS A 2 -21.24 12.77 -24.16
N TRP A 3 -20.42 12.39 -23.18
CA TRP A 3 -19.45 13.28 -22.56
C TRP A 3 -18.26 13.61 -23.46
N VAL A 4 -17.82 12.67 -24.30
CA VAL A 4 -16.77 12.89 -25.32
C VAL A 4 -17.24 13.96 -26.30
N ASP A 5 -18.46 13.83 -26.82
CA ASP A 5 -19.01 14.78 -27.79
C ASP A 5 -19.19 16.18 -27.17
N THR A 6 -19.65 16.24 -25.91
CA THR A 6 -19.80 17.49 -25.19
C THR A 6 -18.46 18.21 -25.02
N GLN A 7 -17.41 17.50 -24.60
CA GLN A 7 -16.06 18.06 -24.43
C GLN A 7 -15.44 18.45 -25.77
N ARG A 8 -15.60 17.63 -26.81
CA ARG A 8 -15.14 17.93 -28.18
C ARG A 8 -15.65 19.28 -28.65
N GLU A 9 -16.95 19.55 -28.52
CA GLU A 9 -17.54 20.81 -28.98
C GLU A 9 -17.10 22.01 -28.12
N GLN A 10 -16.84 21.81 -26.83
CA GLN A 10 -16.27 22.86 -25.97
C GLN A 10 -14.84 23.21 -26.37
N LEU A 11 -13.99 22.22 -26.66
CA LEU A 11 -12.59 22.44 -27.07
C LEU A 11 -12.51 23.08 -28.47
N LYS A 12 -13.35 22.64 -29.42
CA LYS A 12 -13.53 23.32 -30.71
C LYS A 12 -13.93 24.78 -30.53
N ARG A 13 -14.85 25.08 -29.62
CA ARG A 13 -15.30 26.45 -29.32
C ARG A 13 -14.20 27.34 -28.73
N LEU A 14 -13.23 26.75 -28.03
CA LEU A 14 -12.03 27.47 -27.55
C LEU A 14 -11.01 27.76 -28.68
N GLY A 15 -11.24 27.24 -29.89
CA GLY A 15 -10.34 27.41 -31.02
C GLY A 15 -9.18 26.42 -31.06
N ILE A 16 -9.28 25.32 -30.30
CA ILE A 16 -8.25 24.26 -30.32
C ILE A 16 -8.36 23.48 -31.64
N MET A 17 -7.27 23.47 -32.39
CA MET A 17 -7.14 22.74 -33.64
C MET A 17 -6.67 21.30 -33.37
N GLY A 18 -7.34 20.32 -33.96
CA GLY A 18 -7.03 18.90 -33.85
C GLY A 18 -7.92 18.06 -34.76
N ASP A 19 -7.57 16.79 -34.96
CA ASP A 19 -8.42 15.81 -35.67
C ASP A 19 -9.56 15.34 -34.76
N TRP A 20 -10.59 16.18 -34.68
CA TRP A 20 -11.74 15.95 -33.80
C TRP A 20 -12.71 14.88 -34.31
N ASP A 21 -12.64 14.52 -35.59
CA ASP A 21 -13.52 13.54 -36.23
C ASP A 21 -13.00 12.11 -36.00
N HIS A 22 -11.68 11.96 -35.80
CA HIS A 22 -11.03 10.69 -35.49
C HIS A 22 -10.18 10.78 -34.21
N PRO A 23 -10.78 11.09 -33.04
CA PRO A 23 -10.04 11.05 -31.78
C PRO A 23 -9.68 9.60 -31.44
N TYR A 24 -8.60 9.41 -30.69
CA TYR A 24 -8.38 8.14 -30.01
C TYR A 24 -9.30 8.05 -28.79
N LEU A 25 -9.76 6.85 -28.47
CA LEU A 25 -10.47 6.56 -27.23
C LEU A 25 -9.89 5.28 -26.64
N THR A 26 -9.67 5.26 -25.33
CA THR A 26 -9.15 4.06 -24.65
C THR A 26 -10.14 2.88 -24.69
N MET A 27 -11.43 3.16 -24.90
CA MET A 27 -12.49 2.15 -25.09
C MET A 27 -12.64 1.67 -26.54
N ASP A 28 -11.81 2.14 -27.47
CA ASP A 28 -11.77 1.56 -28.82
C ASP A 28 -11.10 0.18 -28.72
N ALA A 29 -11.70 -0.85 -29.31
CA ALA A 29 -11.18 -2.23 -29.27
C ALA A 29 -9.70 -2.34 -29.70
N ALA A 30 -9.26 -1.50 -30.65
CA ALA A 30 -7.87 -1.44 -31.08
C ALA A 30 -6.93 -0.89 -29.98
N ALA A 31 -7.39 0.10 -29.20
CA ALA A 31 -6.65 0.61 -28.05
C ALA A 31 -6.61 -0.43 -26.93
N GLU A 32 -7.76 -1.03 -26.58
CA GLU A 32 -7.87 -2.08 -25.57
C GLU A 32 -6.96 -3.28 -25.89
N GLY A 33 -6.97 -3.75 -27.15
CA GLY A 33 -6.11 -4.84 -27.58
C GLY A 33 -4.62 -4.50 -27.53
N THR A 34 -4.26 -3.24 -27.78
CA THR A 34 -2.88 -2.76 -27.65
C THR A 34 -2.46 -2.68 -26.18
N ILE A 35 -3.33 -2.19 -25.30
CA ILE A 35 -3.10 -2.14 -23.85
C ILE A 35 -2.87 -3.56 -23.31
N VAL A 36 -3.70 -4.52 -23.73
CA VAL A 36 -3.51 -5.94 -23.40
C VAL A 36 -2.16 -6.44 -23.92
N ALA A 37 -1.78 -6.09 -25.15
CA ALA A 37 -0.48 -6.47 -25.69
C ALA A 37 0.69 -5.89 -24.87
N GLU A 38 0.61 -4.64 -24.42
CA GLU A 38 1.64 -4.04 -23.54
C GLU A 38 1.73 -4.80 -22.20
N LEU A 39 0.61 -5.09 -21.54
CA LEU A 39 0.60 -5.90 -20.32
C LEU A 39 1.32 -7.25 -20.52
N LEU A 40 1.01 -7.93 -21.63
CA LEU A 40 1.58 -9.25 -21.92
C LEU A 40 3.09 -9.18 -22.20
N LYS A 41 3.63 -8.05 -22.70
CA LYS A 41 5.09 -7.86 -22.77
C LYS A 41 5.74 -7.85 -21.39
N PHE A 42 5.12 -7.21 -20.39
CA PHE A 42 5.61 -7.25 -19.01
C PHE A 42 5.56 -8.69 -18.45
N ALA A 43 4.48 -9.42 -18.73
CA ALA A 43 4.33 -10.82 -18.30
C ALA A 43 5.39 -11.74 -18.95
N GLU A 44 5.60 -11.64 -20.27
CA GLU A 44 6.62 -12.41 -21.00
C GLU A 44 8.05 -12.10 -20.51
N ALA A 45 8.32 -10.85 -20.12
CA ALA A 45 9.58 -10.44 -19.52
C ALA A 45 9.73 -10.89 -18.04
N GLY A 46 8.74 -11.56 -17.46
CA GLY A 46 8.74 -11.91 -16.05
C GLY A 46 8.68 -10.69 -15.13
N ASN A 47 8.24 -9.54 -15.63
CA ASN A 47 8.20 -8.25 -14.93
C ASN A 47 6.80 -7.92 -14.38
N VAL A 48 6.01 -8.96 -14.10
CA VAL A 48 4.74 -8.91 -13.39
C VAL A 48 4.78 -10.00 -12.33
N TYR A 49 4.27 -9.72 -11.13
CA TYR A 49 4.11 -10.73 -10.10
C TYR A 49 2.84 -10.51 -9.28
N ARG A 50 2.32 -11.60 -8.71
CA ARG A 50 1.23 -11.57 -7.74
C ARG A 50 1.83 -11.56 -6.34
N GLY A 51 1.46 -10.57 -5.55
CA GLY A 51 1.95 -10.39 -4.18
C GLY A 51 0.82 -10.01 -3.23
N SER A 52 1.08 -10.15 -1.93
CA SER A 52 0.25 -9.55 -0.89
C SER A 52 1.14 -8.56 -0.14
N LYS A 53 0.96 -7.28 -0.40
CA LYS A 53 1.55 -6.17 0.32
C LYS A 53 0.42 -5.24 0.78
N PRO A 54 0.55 -4.54 1.91
CA PRO A 54 -0.37 -3.46 2.25
C PRO A 54 -0.36 -2.42 1.14
N VAL A 55 -1.53 -2.19 0.54
CA VAL A 55 -1.73 -1.16 -0.48
C VAL A 55 -2.71 -0.12 0.05
N MET A 56 -2.61 1.10 -0.46
CA MET A 56 -3.64 2.11 -0.23
C MET A 56 -4.97 1.60 -0.80
N TRP A 57 -5.97 1.55 0.06
CA TRP A 57 -7.28 0.99 -0.21
C TRP A 57 -8.36 1.97 0.19
N SER A 58 -9.34 2.20 -0.69
CA SER A 58 -10.51 2.99 -0.36
C SER A 58 -11.67 2.07 0.03
N PRO A 59 -12.10 2.03 1.32
CA PRO A 59 -13.22 1.19 1.75
C PRO A 59 -14.56 1.58 1.12
N VAL A 60 -14.74 2.87 0.80
CA VAL A 60 -15.96 3.39 0.14
C VAL A 60 -16.03 2.89 -1.31
N GLU A 61 -14.88 2.86 -1.97
CA GLU A 61 -14.76 2.49 -3.36
C GLU A 61 -14.50 1.02 -3.60
N LYS A 62 -14.05 0.29 -2.57
CA LYS A 62 -13.71 -1.14 -2.61
C LYS A 62 -12.63 -1.46 -3.64
N THR A 63 -11.59 -0.63 -3.71
CA THR A 63 -10.47 -0.82 -4.63
C THR A 63 -9.17 -0.31 -4.04
N ALA A 64 -8.06 -0.90 -4.50
CA ALA A 64 -6.73 -0.33 -4.33
C ALA A 64 -6.62 1.00 -5.09
N LEU A 65 -5.78 1.90 -4.57
CA LEU A 65 -5.45 3.20 -5.15
C LEU A 65 -3.93 3.30 -5.30
N ALA A 66 -3.47 3.90 -6.39
CA ALA A 66 -2.08 4.33 -6.53
C ALA A 66 -1.82 5.63 -5.76
N GLU A 67 -0.56 5.95 -5.47
CA GLU A 67 -0.15 7.23 -4.85
C GLU A 67 -0.65 8.46 -5.65
N ALA A 68 -0.77 8.30 -6.96
CA ALA A 68 -1.34 9.30 -7.87
C ALA A 68 -2.82 9.64 -7.57
N GLU A 69 -3.55 8.69 -6.99
CA GLU A 69 -4.99 8.74 -6.72
C GLU A 69 -5.31 9.15 -5.28
N VAL A 70 -4.28 9.58 -4.52
CA VAL A 70 -4.41 9.95 -3.12
C VAL A 70 -4.06 11.43 -2.93
N GLU A 71 -4.90 12.11 -2.17
CA GLU A 71 -4.72 13.49 -1.74
C GLU A 71 -4.61 13.53 -0.21
N TYR A 72 -3.88 14.51 0.32
CA TYR A 72 -3.67 14.66 1.75
C TYR A 72 -4.53 15.81 2.28
N GLU A 73 -5.28 15.54 3.34
CA GLU A 73 -6.10 16.53 4.05
C GLU A 73 -5.76 16.52 5.54
N ASP A 74 -5.74 17.70 6.15
CA ASP A 74 -5.54 17.83 7.60
C ASP A 74 -6.80 17.41 8.36
N ILE A 75 -6.65 16.43 9.24
CA ILE A 75 -7.73 15.88 10.06
C ILE A 75 -7.34 15.85 11.52
N THR A 76 -8.36 15.79 12.38
CA THR A 76 -8.19 15.38 13.77
C THR A 76 -8.51 13.90 13.92
N SER A 77 -7.59 13.14 14.50
CA SER A 77 -7.73 11.71 14.75
C SER A 77 -7.73 11.38 16.23
N THR A 78 -8.28 10.21 16.58
CA THR A 78 -8.17 9.69 17.94
C THR A 78 -6.80 9.08 18.13
N GLN A 79 -6.08 9.53 19.15
CA GLN A 79 -4.84 8.92 19.61
C GLN A 79 -5.10 8.14 20.90
N ILE A 80 -4.45 6.98 21.04
CA ILE A 80 -4.58 6.12 22.22
C ILE A 80 -3.23 5.60 22.67
N ASP A 81 -3.10 5.40 23.99
CA ASP A 81 -1.99 4.70 24.62
C ASP A 81 -2.49 3.38 25.20
N VAL A 82 -1.89 2.26 24.79
CA VAL A 82 -2.35 0.90 25.14
C VAL A 82 -1.23 0.08 25.77
N ALA A 83 -1.52 -0.52 26.92
CA ALA A 83 -0.59 -1.32 27.69
C ALA A 83 -0.65 -2.80 27.32
N PHE A 84 0.48 -3.38 26.92
CA PHE A 84 0.66 -4.80 26.62
C PHE A 84 1.54 -5.46 27.69
N GLU A 85 1.00 -6.47 28.40
CA GLU A 85 1.71 -7.16 29.48
C GLU A 85 2.82 -8.05 28.92
N LEU A 86 4.06 -7.89 29.37
CA LEU A 86 5.18 -8.78 29.07
C LEU A 86 5.02 -10.10 29.82
N ILE A 87 5.02 -11.21 29.09
CA ILE A 87 4.88 -12.55 29.66
C ILE A 87 6.16 -13.38 29.57
N GLU A 88 7.08 -12.99 28.68
CA GLU A 88 8.38 -13.63 28.51
C GLU A 88 9.41 -12.55 28.17
N VAL A 89 10.52 -12.51 28.91
CA VAL A 89 11.63 -11.57 28.65
C VAL A 89 12.95 -12.30 28.96
N PRO A 90 13.51 -13.08 28.01
CA PRO A 90 14.63 -13.98 28.30
C PRO A 90 15.87 -13.28 28.88
N ASN A 91 16.15 -12.06 28.43
CA ASN A 91 17.32 -11.30 28.84
C ASN A 91 17.09 -10.41 30.08
N ALA A 92 15.85 -10.31 30.57
CA ALA A 92 15.50 -9.54 31.77
C ALA A 92 14.21 -10.09 32.44
N PRO A 93 14.25 -11.29 33.06
CA PRO A 93 13.08 -11.95 33.63
C PRO A 93 12.30 -11.13 34.67
N GLU A 94 12.95 -10.18 35.33
CA GLU A 94 12.33 -9.25 36.28
C GLU A 94 11.26 -8.31 35.64
N LEU A 95 11.30 -8.17 34.31
CA LEU A 95 10.35 -7.35 33.55
C LEU A 95 9.05 -8.10 33.23
N VAL A 96 8.97 -9.40 33.49
CA VAL A 96 7.73 -10.17 33.35
C VAL A 96 6.65 -9.57 34.26
N GLY A 97 5.46 -9.33 33.71
CA GLY A 97 4.34 -8.62 34.34
C GLY A 97 4.42 -7.08 34.27
N ALA A 98 5.51 -6.51 33.75
CA ALA A 98 5.51 -5.11 33.34
C ALA A 98 4.78 -4.95 32.00
N HIS A 99 4.36 -3.74 31.67
CA HIS A 99 3.58 -3.43 30.49
C HIS A 99 4.36 -2.50 29.57
N VAL A 100 4.61 -2.93 28.34
CA VAL A 100 5.08 -2.02 27.28
C VAL A 100 3.88 -1.21 26.80
N VAL A 101 4.04 0.11 26.68
CA VAL A 101 2.96 0.99 26.24
C VAL A 101 3.21 1.39 24.81
N ILE A 102 2.26 1.04 23.93
CA ILE A 102 2.25 1.50 22.55
C ILE A 102 1.39 2.77 22.43
N TRP A 103 1.65 3.55 21.40
CA TRP A 103 0.80 4.66 20.98
C TRP A 103 0.37 4.48 19.53
N THR A 104 -0.86 4.88 19.20
CA THR A 104 -1.35 4.87 17.81
C THR A 104 -2.45 5.91 17.58
N THR A 105 -2.53 6.40 16.34
CA THR A 105 -3.62 7.26 15.83
C THR A 105 -4.67 6.47 15.05
N THR A 106 -4.48 5.16 14.90
CA THR A 106 -5.40 4.24 14.21
C THR A 106 -5.87 3.14 15.17
N PRO A 107 -6.72 3.45 16.16
CA PRO A 107 -7.22 2.47 17.14
C PRO A 107 -7.71 1.17 16.51
N TRP A 108 -8.34 1.25 15.34
CA TRP A 108 -8.87 0.11 14.62
C TRP A 108 -7.82 -0.91 14.20
N THR A 109 -6.52 -0.63 14.28
CA THR A 109 -5.46 -1.60 13.97
C THR A 109 -5.05 -2.45 15.19
N ILE A 110 -5.39 -2.03 16.41
CA ILE A 110 -5.07 -2.78 17.64
C ILE A 110 -5.67 -4.19 17.66
N PRO A 111 -6.95 -4.41 17.28
CA PRO A 111 -7.55 -5.75 17.28
C PRO A 111 -6.89 -6.74 16.33
N VAL A 112 -5.99 -6.31 15.46
CA VAL A 112 -5.23 -7.14 14.52
C VAL A 112 -3.72 -7.06 14.76
N ASN A 113 -3.31 -6.51 15.91
CA ASN A 113 -1.92 -6.46 16.31
C ASN A 113 -1.32 -7.88 16.41
N GLN A 114 -0.13 -8.06 15.85
CA GLN A 114 0.59 -9.33 15.82
C GLN A 114 1.99 -9.26 16.44
N ALA A 115 2.61 -8.08 16.54
CA ALA A 115 3.91 -7.88 17.18
C ALA A 115 4.04 -6.46 17.76
N ILE A 116 5.18 -6.18 18.41
CA ILE A 116 5.54 -4.84 18.89
C ILE A 116 6.98 -4.56 18.47
N ALA A 117 7.24 -3.47 17.75
CA ALA A 117 8.59 -3.06 17.40
C ALA A 117 9.23 -2.17 18.49
N TYR A 118 10.53 -2.32 18.67
CA TYR A 118 11.36 -1.54 19.59
C TYR A 118 12.69 -1.14 18.91
N SER A 119 13.32 -0.06 19.37
CA SER A 119 14.62 0.42 18.88
C SER A 119 15.76 0.02 19.81
N GLY A 120 17.00 0.35 19.44
CA GLY A 120 18.17 0.23 20.33
C GLY A 120 18.19 1.20 21.51
N ASP A 121 17.18 2.07 21.62
CA ASP A 121 17.16 3.19 22.56
C ASP A 121 17.00 2.77 24.02
N GLY A 122 17.06 3.79 24.88
CA GLY A 122 16.84 3.69 26.31
C GLY A 122 15.37 3.74 26.70
N TYR A 123 14.95 2.73 27.44
CA TYR A 123 13.63 2.64 28.04
C TYR A 123 13.69 2.87 29.54
N THR A 124 12.57 3.33 30.08
CA THR A 124 12.35 3.55 31.51
C THR A 124 11.12 2.80 31.97
N GLN A 125 11.14 2.32 33.22
CA GLN A 125 9.99 1.76 33.89
C GLN A 125 9.47 2.74 34.96
N VAL A 126 8.18 3.05 34.92
CA VAL A 126 7.46 3.84 35.93
C VAL A 126 6.25 3.08 36.45
N ARG A 127 5.69 3.51 37.59
CA ARG A 127 4.45 2.93 38.13
C ARG A 127 3.28 3.88 37.91
N ILE A 128 2.24 3.40 37.23
CA ILE A 128 0.99 4.13 36.98
C ILE A 128 -0.13 3.30 37.59
N GLY A 129 -0.68 3.76 38.72
CA GLY A 129 -1.56 2.95 39.57
C GLY A 129 -0.85 1.65 40.01
N ASP A 130 -1.47 0.51 39.75
CA ASP A 130 -0.91 -0.80 40.07
C ASP A 130 -0.02 -1.39 38.96
N LYS A 131 0.11 -0.71 37.81
CA LYS A 131 0.88 -1.22 36.66
C LYS A 131 2.31 -0.68 36.65
N ARG A 132 3.27 -1.57 36.37
CA ARG A 132 4.61 -1.19 35.94
C ARG A 132 4.58 -0.96 34.44
N VAL A 133 4.81 0.27 34.01
CA VAL A 133 4.74 0.72 32.61
C VAL A 133 6.12 1.01 32.08
N ILE A 134 6.40 0.58 30.87
CA ILE A 134 7.66 0.80 30.15
C ILE A 134 7.40 1.68 28.93
N VAL A 135 8.23 2.71 28.78
CA VAL A 135 8.19 3.73 27.70
C VAL A 135 9.62 4.17 27.38
N ALA A 136 9.87 4.69 26.19
CA ALA A 136 11.15 5.33 25.88
C ALA A 136 11.40 6.52 26.83
N MET A 137 12.65 6.68 27.27
CA MET A 137 13.03 7.66 28.30
C MET A 137 12.65 9.09 27.90
N GLU A 138 12.83 9.43 26.62
CA GLU A 138 12.56 10.75 26.06
C GLU A 138 11.06 11.07 26.01
N LEU A 139 10.22 10.04 25.86
CA LEU A 139 8.77 10.15 25.66
C LEU A 139 7.96 10.00 26.96
N LEU A 140 8.62 9.80 28.10
CA LEU A 140 7.94 9.64 29.39
C LEU A 140 7.05 10.85 29.72
N HIS A 141 7.55 12.07 29.57
CA HIS A 141 6.78 13.27 29.89
C HIS A 141 5.58 13.45 28.98
N ASP A 142 5.69 13.10 27.70
CA ASP A 142 4.56 13.12 26.76
C ASP A 142 3.49 12.11 27.14
N LEU A 143 3.88 10.88 27.51
CA LEU A 143 2.95 9.88 28.02
C LEU A 143 2.25 10.37 29.29
N LEU A 144 2.98 10.91 30.26
CA LEU A 144 2.41 11.43 31.52
C LEU A 144 1.41 12.57 31.26
N ARG A 145 1.69 13.45 30.30
CA ARG A 145 0.73 14.48 29.86
C ARG A 145 -0.54 13.86 29.27
N ARG A 146 -0.42 12.88 28.36
CA ARG A 146 -1.59 12.24 27.71
C ARG A 146 -2.50 11.50 28.68
N ILE A 147 -1.95 10.86 29.71
CA ILE A 147 -2.73 10.18 30.75
C ILE A 147 -3.30 11.12 31.83
N GLY A 148 -3.07 12.44 31.71
CA GLY A 148 -3.58 13.45 32.66
C GLY A 148 -2.74 13.61 33.94
N LEU A 149 -1.49 13.13 33.95
CA LEU A 149 -0.54 13.30 35.05
C LEU A 149 0.54 14.35 34.75
N GLY A 150 0.35 15.21 33.74
CA GLY A 150 1.35 16.17 33.27
C GLY A 150 1.74 17.24 34.31
N ASP A 151 0.77 17.83 35.01
CA ASP A 151 1.03 18.85 36.04
C ASP A 151 1.44 18.23 37.40
N ALA A 152 1.09 16.95 37.60
CA ALA A 152 1.39 16.18 38.80
C ALA A 152 2.89 15.97 39.05
N THR A 153 3.72 16.08 38.02
CA THR A 153 5.19 15.92 38.13
C THR A 153 5.90 17.20 38.59
N MET A 154 5.21 18.34 38.71
CA MET A 154 5.81 19.62 39.12
C MET A 154 5.47 20.04 40.56
N ASP A 155 4.49 19.42 41.20
CA ASP A 155 4.10 19.68 42.59
C ASP A 155 4.61 18.55 43.51
N GLU A 156 5.56 18.88 44.38
CA GLU A 156 6.17 17.96 45.36
C GLU A 156 5.18 17.32 46.33
N ASN A 157 3.97 17.85 46.44
CA ASN A 157 2.92 17.34 47.32
C ASN A 157 1.88 16.48 46.59
N HIS A 158 2.01 16.30 45.27
CA HIS A 158 1.09 15.48 44.50
C HIS A 158 1.40 13.98 44.68
N PRO A 159 0.40 13.09 44.83
CA PRO A 159 0.61 11.65 45.03
C PRO A 159 1.32 10.91 43.87
N PHE A 160 1.54 11.60 42.75
CA PHE A 160 2.28 11.14 41.57
C PHE A 160 3.52 11.98 41.28
N TRP A 161 3.96 12.80 42.25
CA TRP A 161 5.22 13.51 42.12
C TRP A 161 6.36 12.50 41.95
N ILE A 162 7.14 12.69 40.90
CA ILE A 162 8.34 11.88 40.64
C ILE A 162 9.50 12.69 41.19
N ASP A 163 9.94 12.38 42.41
CA ASP A 163 11.20 12.92 42.93
C ASP A 163 12.35 12.38 42.08
N SER A 164 12.80 13.18 41.12
CA SER A 164 13.95 12.86 40.26
C SER A 164 15.24 12.55 41.03
N GLN A 165 15.31 12.79 42.35
CA GLN A 165 16.48 12.51 43.19
C GLN A 165 16.26 11.49 44.32
N LYS A 166 15.01 11.25 44.78
CA LYS A 166 14.78 10.52 46.05
C LYS A 166 13.81 9.33 45.95
N ASP A 167 12.86 9.35 45.03
CA ASP A 167 11.98 8.22 44.69
C ASP A 167 12.54 7.39 43.53
N LEU A 168 13.71 7.81 43.03
CA LEU A 168 14.59 6.96 42.27
C LEU A 168 15.31 5.96 43.18
N GLN A 169 14.75 4.76 43.27
CA GLN A 169 15.57 3.57 42.93
C GLN A 169 15.82 3.49 41.39
N GLY A 170 15.83 4.64 40.71
CA GLY A 170 15.98 4.88 39.28
C GLY A 170 14.73 4.57 38.45
N PRO A 171 14.44 5.31 37.35
CA PRO A 171 14.05 4.59 36.15
C PRO A 171 15.14 3.56 35.94
N ARG A 172 14.81 2.27 36.04
CA ARG A 172 15.78 1.25 35.66
C ARG A 172 16.01 1.50 34.18
N TRP A 173 17.18 2.02 33.81
CA TRP A 173 17.57 2.13 32.42
C TRP A 173 17.47 0.72 31.84
N ILE A 174 16.56 0.53 30.91
CA ILE A 174 16.33 -0.71 30.19
C ILE A 174 16.86 -0.47 28.79
N SER A 175 17.95 -1.14 28.44
CA SER A 175 18.40 -1.14 27.04
C SER A 175 17.37 -1.89 26.20
N GLY A 176 16.98 -1.34 25.04
CA GLY A 176 16.11 -2.02 24.08
C GLY A 176 16.59 -3.42 23.70
N SER A 177 17.91 -3.66 23.70
CA SER A 177 18.51 -4.99 23.47
C SER A 177 18.00 -6.09 24.41
N LEU A 178 17.52 -5.74 25.61
CA LEU A 178 16.92 -6.68 26.57
C LEU A 178 15.57 -7.24 26.09
N PHE A 179 14.90 -6.58 25.16
CA PHE A 179 13.65 -7.07 24.56
C PHE A 179 13.85 -8.14 23.49
N ALA A 180 15.09 -8.46 23.12
CA ALA A 180 15.35 -9.52 22.15
C ALA A 180 14.76 -10.86 22.62
N GLY A 181 13.81 -11.40 21.83
CA GLY A 181 13.08 -12.62 22.14
C GLY A 181 11.95 -12.46 23.16
N ALA A 182 11.66 -11.23 23.62
CA ALA A 182 10.56 -10.97 24.53
C ALA A 182 9.21 -11.16 23.85
N LYS A 183 8.19 -11.49 24.65
CA LYS A 183 6.80 -11.63 24.20
C LYS A 183 5.86 -10.92 25.14
N ALA A 184 4.90 -10.22 24.54
CA ALA A 184 3.80 -9.60 25.24
C ALA A 184 2.49 -10.35 24.97
N ARG A 185 1.53 -10.17 25.86
CA ARG A 185 0.17 -10.66 25.70
C ARG A 185 -0.68 -9.58 25.05
N HIS A 186 -1.50 -9.97 24.08
CA HIS A 186 -2.47 -9.06 23.48
C HIS A 186 -3.49 -8.60 24.56
N PRO A 187 -3.87 -7.31 24.62
CA PRO A 187 -4.84 -6.79 25.59
C PRO A 187 -6.12 -7.62 25.69
N MET A 188 -6.66 -8.01 24.55
CA MET A 188 -7.90 -8.82 24.43
C MET A 188 -7.68 -10.34 24.46
N HIS A 189 -6.57 -10.84 25.01
CA HIS A 189 -6.23 -12.29 25.05
C HIS A 189 -7.32 -13.19 25.64
N HIS A 190 -8.18 -12.67 26.52
CA HIS A 190 -9.29 -13.40 27.12
C HIS A 190 -10.32 -13.91 26.08
N LEU A 191 -10.32 -13.34 24.87
CA LEU A 191 -11.16 -13.79 23.75
C LEU A 191 -10.67 -15.11 23.10
N GLY A 192 -9.49 -15.61 23.47
CA GLY A 192 -8.95 -16.85 22.93
C GLY A 192 -8.52 -16.76 21.46
N GLY A 193 -8.24 -17.92 20.84
CA GLY A 193 -7.89 -18.02 19.42
C GLY A 193 -6.72 -17.10 19.03
N PHE A 194 -6.95 -16.26 18.01
CA PHE A 194 -5.98 -15.25 17.55
C PHE A 194 -5.39 -14.43 18.69
N TYR A 195 -6.22 -14.00 19.65
CA TYR A 195 -5.82 -13.10 20.73
C TYR A 195 -4.99 -13.76 21.84
N ALA A 196 -5.09 -15.08 21.99
CA ALA A 196 -4.30 -15.82 22.97
C ALA A 196 -2.84 -15.99 22.53
N THR A 197 -2.54 -15.84 21.24
CA THR A 197 -1.18 -15.94 20.70
C THR A 197 -0.32 -14.78 21.24
N PRO A 198 0.83 -15.07 21.87
CA PRO A 198 1.77 -14.04 22.30
C PRO A 198 2.31 -13.19 21.13
N ARG A 199 2.52 -11.90 21.39
CA ARG A 199 3.06 -10.91 20.46
C ARG A 199 4.57 -10.80 20.65
N PRO A 200 5.41 -11.23 19.69
CA PRO A 200 6.85 -11.05 19.80
C PRO A 200 7.19 -9.56 19.79
N LEU A 201 8.21 -9.20 20.55
CA LEU A 201 8.88 -7.91 20.41
C LEU A 201 9.98 -8.06 19.34
N LEU A 202 9.98 -7.16 18.35
CA LEU A 202 10.87 -7.21 17.19
C LEU A 202 11.75 -5.95 17.14
N PRO A 203 13.06 -6.06 16.86
CA PRO A 203 13.90 -4.89 16.64
C PRO A 203 13.49 -4.20 15.32
N GLY A 204 13.17 -2.90 15.38
CA GLY A 204 12.79 -2.11 14.22
C GLY A 204 13.59 -0.81 14.14
N ASP A 205 14.38 -0.66 13.07
CA ASP A 205 15.23 0.52 12.87
C ASP A 205 14.44 1.79 12.54
N PHE A 206 13.18 1.64 12.12
CA PHE A 206 12.24 2.74 11.86
C PHE A 206 11.61 3.31 13.14
N VAL A 207 11.80 2.67 14.30
CA VAL A 207 11.25 3.16 15.57
C VAL A 207 12.07 4.34 16.06
N THR A 208 11.43 5.52 16.17
CA THR A 208 12.06 6.75 16.67
C THR A 208 11.45 7.22 17.99
N THR A 209 12.10 8.20 18.62
CA THR A 209 11.63 8.88 19.83
C THR A 209 11.01 10.26 19.54
N ASP A 210 10.72 10.59 18.28
CA ASP A 210 10.14 11.88 17.89
C ASP A 210 8.68 12.03 18.34
N SER A 211 7.95 10.91 18.45
CA SER A 211 6.55 10.90 18.89
C SER A 211 6.12 9.54 19.47
N GLY A 212 4.96 9.52 20.14
CA GLY A 212 4.37 8.29 20.67
C GLY A 212 5.00 7.85 21.99
N THR A 213 5.54 6.62 22.01
CA THR A 213 6.08 5.96 23.23
C THR A 213 7.43 5.24 23.00
N GLY A 214 7.94 5.24 21.77
CA GLY A 214 9.14 4.48 21.37
C GLY A 214 8.94 2.96 21.33
N LEU A 215 7.67 2.52 21.36
CA LEU A 215 7.23 1.13 21.17
C LEU A 215 6.08 1.16 20.17
N VAL A 216 6.26 0.54 19.01
CA VAL A 216 5.30 0.62 17.90
C VAL A 216 4.53 -0.69 17.81
N HIS A 217 3.21 -0.62 17.90
CA HIS A 217 2.38 -1.81 17.68
C HIS A 217 2.42 -2.19 16.19
N MET A 218 2.40 -3.49 15.87
CA MET A 218 2.58 -3.98 14.51
C MET A 218 1.36 -4.78 14.04
N ALA A 219 0.74 -4.34 12.95
CA ALA A 219 -0.34 -5.00 12.24
C ALA A 219 0.04 -5.15 10.75
N PRO A 220 0.63 -6.29 10.34
CA PRO A 220 1.22 -6.45 9.00
C PRO A 220 0.23 -6.35 7.83
N ASP A 221 -1.06 -6.32 8.12
CA ASP A 221 -2.10 -6.06 7.14
C ASP A 221 -2.23 -4.56 6.77
N HIS A 222 -1.66 -3.66 7.58
CA HIS A 222 -2.05 -2.24 7.60
C HIS A 222 -0.86 -1.25 7.70
N GLY A 223 0.37 -1.71 7.47
CA GLY A 223 1.57 -0.86 7.39
C GLY A 223 2.68 -1.57 6.62
N GLU A 224 3.45 -0.83 5.81
CA GLU A 224 4.54 -1.39 5.00
C GLU A 224 5.71 -1.87 5.87
N ASP A 225 6.20 -1.03 6.78
CA ASP A 225 7.20 -1.40 7.79
C ASP A 225 6.71 -2.57 8.66
N ASP A 226 5.41 -2.57 9.00
CA ASP A 226 4.76 -3.65 9.74
C ASP A 226 4.88 -4.98 9.00
N PHE A 227 4.54 -4.96 7.71
CA PHE A 227 4.55 -6.11 6.85
C PHE A 227 5.96 -6.68 6.69
N ASP A 228 6.94 -5.85 6.36
CA ASP A 228 8.29 -6.30 6.08
C ASP A 228 8.98 -6.86 7.33
N LEU A 229 8.88 -6.17 8.48
CA LEU A 229 9.46 -6.65 9.73
C LEU A 229 8.76 -7.93 10.22
N CYS A 230 7.43 -7.97 10.20
CA CYS A 230 6.69 -9.18 10.59
C CYS A 230 7.01 -10.36 9.68
N LYS A 231 7.07 -10.15 8.37
CA LYS A 231 7.41 -11.18 7.39
C LYS A 231 8.81 -11.74 7.63
N SER A 232 9.79 -10.88 7.92
CA SER A 232 11.16 -11.32 8.26
C SER A 232 11.20 -12.19 9.52
N ALA A 233 10.26 -11.99 10.44
CA ALA A 233 10.07 -12.76 11.67
C ALA A 233 9.11 -13.95 11.52
N GLY A 234 8.61 -14.25 10.31
CA GLY A 234 7.67 -15.36 10.06
C GLY A 234 6.24 -15.10 10.54
N VAL A 235 5.87 -13.85 10.79
CA VAL A 235 4.51 -13.43 11.17
C VAL A 235 3.76 -12.97 9.91
N ASN A 236 2.74 -13.74 9.51
CA ASN A 236 1.98 -13.49 8.29
C ASN A 236 0.76 -12.58 8.53
N PRO A 237 0.31 -11.80 7.52
CA PRO A 237 -0.96 -11.08 7.58
C PRO A 237 -2.16 -12.00 7.80
N VAL A 238 -3.21 -11.47 8.46
CA VAL A 238 -4.43 -12.24 8.81
C VAL A 238 -5.65 -11.83 8.00
N PHE A 239 -5.58 -10.79 7.18
CA PHE A 239 -6.62 -10.31 6.27
C PHE A 239 -7.98 -10.03 6.94
N ALA A 240 -7.97 -9.51 8.17
CA ALA A 240 -9.15 -9.40 9.02
C ALA A 240 -10.16 -8.32 8.57
N VAL A 241 -9.72 -7.33 7.77
CA VAL A 241 -10.57 -6.24 7.27
C VAL A 241 -10.96 -6.51 5.81
N MET A 242 -12.26 -6.47 5.53
CA MET A 242 -12.86 -6.71 4.22
C MET A 242 -12.76 -5.50 3.29
N ASP A 243 -13.24 -5.67 2.06
CA ASP A 243 -13.23 -4.66 0.99
C ASP A 243 -13.95 -3.35 1.37
N ASP A 244 -15.00 -3.44 2.18
CA ASP A 244 -15.79 -2.30 2.69
C ASP A 244 -15.26 -1.69 3.99
N GLY A 245 -14.09 -2.16 4.43
CA GLY A 245 -13.44 -1.72 5.66
C GLY A 245 -14.08 -2.26 6.93
N ARG A 246 -14.98 -3.25 6.90
CA ARG A 246 -15.47 -3.93 8.11
C ARG A 246 -14.62 -5.16 8.42
N TYR A 247 -14.55 -5.53 9.69
CA TYR A 247 -13.99 -6.83 10.08
C TYR A 247 -14.78 -7.98 9.48
N ARG A 248 -14.10 -9.08 9.12
CA ARG A 248 -14.75 -10.29 8.59
C ARG A 248 -15.84 -10.82 9.52
N ASP A 249 -16.83 -11.48 8.93
CA ASP A 249 -17.97 -12.04 9.69
C ASP A 249 -17.52 -13.07 10.75
N ASP A 250 -16.44 -13.79 10.49
CA ASP A 250 -15.88 -14.81 11.38
C ASP A 250 -14.83 -14.27 12.37
N TRP A 251 -14.56 -12.96 12.37
CA TRP A 251 -13.53 -12.39 13.23
C TRP A 251 -13.93 -12.49 14.70
N PRO A 252 -13.05 -12.94 15.62
CA PRO A 252 -13.45 -13.23 17.00
C PRO A 252 -13.90 -12.01 17.82
N TRP A 253 -13.52 -10.81 17.39
CA TRP A 253 -13.91 -9.55 18.04
C TRP A 253 -14.71 -8.69 17.05
N LEU A 254 -15.92 -8.29 17.40
CA LEU A 254 -16.85 -7.57 16.51
C LEU A 254 -17.04 -8.25 15.14
N GLY A 255 -17.31 -9.56 15.14
CA GLY A 255 -17.65 -10.32 13.95
C GLY A 255 -19.04 -9.98 13.39
N GLY A 256 -19.54 -10.83 12.48
CA GLY A 256 -20.71 -10.58 11.64
C GLY A 256 -22.01 -10.25 12.37
N ALA A 257 -22.16 -10.80 13.57
CA ALA A 257 -23.34 -10.69 14.40
C ALA A 257 -23.31 -9.52 15.41
N ASP A 258 -22.19 -8.80 15.54
CA ASP A 258 -22.09 -7.69 16.49
C ASP A 258 -22.56 -6.37 15.84
N GLU A 259 -23.62 -5.77 16.39
CA GLU A 259 -24.21 -4.52 15.88
C GLU A 259 -23.28 -3.31 16.00
N ARG A 260 -22.24 -3.39 16.84
CA ARG A 260 -21.21 -2.33 16.97
C ARG A 260 -20.20 -2.36 15.82
N ARG A 261 -20.22 -3.41 14.97
CA ARG A 261 -19.32 -3.54 13.83
C ARG A 261 -19.60 -2.44 12.80
N MET A 262 -18.58 -1.63 12.54
CA MET A 262 -18.63 -0.53 11.56
C MET A 262 -17.41 -0.60 10.65
N SER A 263 -17.41 0.19 9.57
CA SER A 263 -16.21 0.37 8.76
C SER A 263 -15.11 1.03 9.60
N VAL A 264 -13.86 0.61 9.43
CA VAL A 264 -12.69 1.09 10.18
C VAL A 264 -12.38 2.57 9.95
N ILE A 265 -12.92 3.17 8.89
CA ILE A 265 -12.81 4.62 8.64
C ILE A 265 -13.92 5.44 9.32
N ASN A 266 -14.89 4.78 9.98
CA ASN A 266 -15.98 5.46 10.66
C ASN A 266 -15.46 6.20 11.91
N PRO A 267 -15.71 7.52 12.05
CA PRO A 267 -15.25 8.28 13.21
C PRO A 267 -15.75 7.71 14.55
N LYS A 268 -17.00 7.24 14.62
CA LYS A 268 -17.58 6.67 15.85
C LYS A 268 -16.92 5.34 16.24
N PHE A 269 -16.40 4.61 15.26
CA PHE A 269 -15.72 3.36 15.52
C PHE A 269 -14.40 3.58 16.27
N ASN A 270 -13.67 4.64 15.88
CA ASN A 270 -12.36 5.00 16.42
C ASN A 270 -12.40 5.98 17.59
N ALA A 271 -13.56 6.53 17.93
CA ALA A 271 -13.69 7.55 18.96
C ALA A 271 -13.24 7.03 20.35
N PRO A 272 -12.88 7.92 21.30
CA PRO A 272 -12.53 7.53 22.67
C PRO A 272 -13.64 6.77 23.42
N ASP A 273 -14.90 6.95 23.02
CA ASP A 273 -16.11 6.25 23.46
C ASP A 273 -16.58 5.17 22.49
N GLY A 274 -15.84 4.94 21.40
CA GLY A 274 -16.09 3.89 20.42
C GLY A 274 -15.83 2.48 20.97
N PRO A 275 -16.22 1.43 20.23
CA PRO A 275 -16.14 0.05 20.69
C PRO A 275 -14.70 -0.41 20.96
N ILE A 276 -13.71 0.03 20.18
CA ILE A 276 -12.30 -0.32 20.38
C ILE A 276 -11.81 0.18 21.75
N CYS A 277 -11.98 1.48 22.00
CA CYS A 277 -11.52 2.10 23.24
C CYS A 277 -12.31 1.59 24.44
N SER A 278 -13.60 1.31 24.27
CA SER A 278 -14.44 0.75 25.33
C SER A 278 -13.96 -0.64 25.76
N ASP A 279 -13.75 -1.55 24.81
CA ASP A 279 -13.33 -2.92 25.10
C ASP A 279 -11.88 -2.97 25.62
N LEU A 280 -10.97 -2.10 25.13
CA LEU A 280 -9.62 -1.95 25.68
C LEU A 280 -9.62 -1.39 27.12
N ARG A 281 -10.58 -0.52 27.45
CA ARG A 281 -10.75 0.01 28.80
C ARG A 281 -11.30 -1.06 29.75
N GLU A 282 -12.26 -1.86 29.30
CA GLU A 282 -12.78 -3.01 30.06
C GLU A 282 -11.68 -4.04 30.32
N ALA A 283 -10.81 -4.29 29.33
CA ALA A 283 -9.62 -5.13 29.49
C ALA A 283 -8.54 -4.51 30.41
N GLY A 284 -8.71 -3.27 30.87
CA GLY A 284 -7.74 -2.56 31.71
C GLY A 284 -6.42 -2.25 31.00
N ALA A 285 -6.44 -2.15 29.67
CA ALA A 285 -5.25 -1.92 28.84
C ALA A 285 -5.17 -0.48 28.30
N LEU A 286 -6.30 0.22 28.16
CA LEU A 286 -6.33 1.61 27.68
C LEU A 286 -5.86 2.58 28.78
N LEU A 287 -4.75 3.28 28.55
CA LEU A 287 -4.21 4.28 29.49
C LEU A 287 -4.69 5.70 29.18
N ALA A 288 -4.76 6.06 27.89
CA ALA A 288 -5.28 7.33 27.43
C ALA A 288 -6.02 7.16 26.10
N ALA A 289 -7.01 8.02 25.87
CA ALA A 289 -7.68 8.17 24.58
C ALA A 289 -8.21 9.59 24.42
N SER A 290 -7.79 10.29 23.38
CA SER A 290 -8.24 11.65 23.06
C SER A 290 -8.42 11.84 21.57
N ALA A 291 -9.42 12.64 21.17
CA ALA A 291 -9.76 12.93 19.77
C ALA A 291 -9.27 14.32 19.35
N ASP A 292 -7.99 14.60 19.56
CA ASP A 292 -7.37 15.92 19.42
C ASP A 292 -6.06 15.91 18.61
N TYR A 293 -5.67 14.77 18.04
CA TYR A 293 -4.42 14.68 17.28
C TYR A 293 -4.60 15.20 15.85
N ALA A 294 -4.03 16.39 15.59
CA ALA A 294 -4.05 17.01 14.26
C ALA A 294 -2.89 16.53 13.40
N HIS A 295 -3.17 16.01 12.21
CA HIS A 295 -2.17 15.56 11.24
C HIS A 295 -2.74 15.48 9.83
N SER A 296 -1.85 15.42 8.83
CA SER A 296 -2.24 15.22 7.44
C SER A 296 -2.48 13.73 7.16
N TYR A 297 -3.59 13.40 6.50
CA TYR A 297 -3.99 12.00 6.28
C TYR A 297 -4.46 11.76 4.84
N PRO A 298 -4.16 10.57 4.25
CA PRO A 298 -4.53 10.25 2.89
C PRO A 298 -6.04 10.02 2.70
N HIS A 299 -6.57 10.62 1.64
CA HIS A 299 -7.95 10.51 1.19
C HIS A 299 -7.98 10.17 -0.30
N SER A 300 -9.02 9.46 -0.73
CA SER A 300 -9.25 9.22 -2.15
C SER A 300 -9.52 10.56 -2.84
N TRP A 301 -8.79 10.82 -3.93
CA TRP A 301 -9.02 12.00 -4.76
C TRP A 301 -10.45 12.09 -5.30
N ARG A 302 -11.14 10.94 -5.44
CA ARG A 302 -12.46 10.85 -6.05
C ARG A 302 -13.58 10.92 -5.02
N SER A 303 -13.57 10.04 -4.03
CA SER A 303 -14.64 9.99 -3.02
C SER A 303 -14.42 10.95 -1.84
N LYS A 304 -13.21 11.51 -1.70
CA LYS A 304 -12.78 12.32 -0.54
C LYS A 304 -12.88 11.58 0.80
N ALA A 305 -13.02 10.25 0.77
CA ALA A 305 -13.05 9.41 1.95
C ALA A 305 -11.63 9.00 2.36
N LYS A 306 -11.45 8.74 3.67
CA LYS A 306 -10.18 8.23 4.22
C LYS A 306 -9.76 6.94 3.54
N VAL A 307 -8.47 6.86 3.22
CA VAL A 307 -7.81 5.66 2.71
C VAL A 307 -7.24 4.88 3.89
N ILE A 308 -7.18 3.55 3.78
CA ILE A 308 -6.45 2.70 4.72
C ILE A 308 -5.37 1.94 3.97
N PHE A 309 -4.32 1.53 4.66
CA PHE A 309 -3.49 0.44 4.16
C PHE A 309 -4.22 -0.88 4.41
N ARG A 310 -4.30 -1.72 3.37
CA ARG A 310 -4.91 -3.05 3.47
C ARG A 310 -4.12 -4.03 2.62
N CYS A 311 -3.67 -5.11 3.26
CA CYS A 311 -3.02 -6.21 2.56
C CYS A 311 -4.07 -7.05 1.82
N THR A 312 -3.81 -7.30 0.54
CA THR A 312 -4.66 -8.12 -0.33
C THR A 312 -3.81 -8.65 -1.48
N PRO A 313 -4.11 -9.83 -2.04
CA PRO A 313 -3.49 -10.25 -3.29
C PRO A 313 -3.72 -9.20 -4.37
N GLN A 314 -2.65 -8.72 -4.99
CA GLN A 314 -2.64 -7.75 -6.08
C GLN A 314 -1.55 -8.12 -7.09
N TRP A 315 -1.67 -7.57 -8.29
CA TRP A 315 -0.68 -7.65 -9.35
C TRP A 315 0.21 -6.41 -9.35
N PHE A 316 1.51 -6.63 -9.44
CA PHE A 316 2.52 -5.59 -9.35
C PHE A 316 3.51 -5.66 -10.50
N VAL A 317 4.01 -4.49 -10.90
CA VAL A 317 5.25 -4.34 -11.66
C VAL A 317 6.36 -3.96 -10.68
N PRO A 318 7.42 -4.78 -10.55
CA PRO A 318 8.50 -4.48 -9.63
C PRO A 318 9.37 -3.35 -10.18
N MET A 319 9.63 -2.32 -9.37
CA MET A 319 10.47 -1.19 -9.81
C MET A 319 11.96 -1.49 -9.75
N ASP A 320 12.37 -2.37 -8.82
CA ASP A 320 13.79 -2.66 -8.51
C ASP A 320 14.23 -4.08 -8.93
N LYS A 321 13.44 -4.77 -9.76
CA LYS A 321 13.83 -6.06 -10.33
C LYS A 321 14.67 -5.81 -11.59
N LEU A 322 15.82 -6.48 -11.68
CA LEU A 322 16.62 -6.48 -12.90
C LEU A 322 15.82 -7.07 -14.06
N LEU A 323 15.73 -6.32 -15.16
CA LEU A 323 15.08 -6.80 -16.37
C LEU A 323 15.95 -7.89 -17.02
N PRO A 324 15.31 -8.96 -17.55
CA PRO A 324 16.05 -9.99 -18.26
C PRO A 324 16.71 -9.40 -19.50
N VAL A 325 17.83 -10.01 -19.91
CA VAL A 325 18.49 -9.71 -21.17
C VAL A 325 17.64 -10.24 -22.32
N THR A 326 16.68 -9.45 -22.80
CA THR A 326 15.96 -9.73 -24.04
C THR A 326 16.77 -9.18 -25.21
N PRO A 327 17.17 -9.98 -26.21
CA PRO A 327 17.78 -9.44 -27.42
C PRO A 327 16.79 -8.46 -28.07
N ALA A 328 17.25 -7.27 -28.47
CA ALA A 328 16.41 -6.31 -29.17
C ALA A 328 15.75 -6.99 -30.39
N LYS A 329 14.40 -6.93 -30.50
CA LYS A 329 13.72 -7.34 -31.73
C LYS A 329 14.24 -6.43 -32.84
N ALA A 330 14.89 -7.01 -33.85
CA ALA A 330 15.25 -6.31 -35.06
C ALA A 330 13.99 -5.66 -35.64
N GLY A 331 14.00 -4.34 -35.80
CA GLY A 331 12.96 -3.63 -36.53
C GLY A 331 12.77 -4.28 -37.89
N ALA A 332 11.52 -4.33 -38.37
CA ALA A 332 11.15 -4.89 -39.66
C ALA A 332 11.71 -4.02 -40.82
N SER A 333 13.03 -4.08 -41.03
CA SER A 333 13.68 -3.68 -42.27
C SER A 333 14.78 -4.71 -42.53
N GLY A 334 14.51 -5.61 -43.49
CA GLY A 334 15.39 -6.72 -43.79
C GLY A 334 16.77 -6.24 -44.24
N GLN A 335 17.76 -6.39 -43.36
CA GLN A 335 19.17 -6.55 -43.71
C GLN A 335 19.84 -7.36 -42.60
N ALA A 336 20.17 -8.61 -42.91
CA ALA A 336 20.91 -9.51 -42.04
C ALA A 336 22.39 -9.10 -42.01
N THR A 337 22.89 -8.72 -40.83
CA THR A 337 24.24 -9.04 -40.26
C THR A 337 24.53 -8.08 -39.11
N GLN A 338 24.00 -8.31 -37.91
CA GLN A 338 24.58 -7.79 -36.66
C GLN A 338 24.34 -8.83 -35.55
N THR A 339 25.39 -9.13 -34.78
CA THR A 339 25.29 -9.79 -33.47
C THR A 339 24.18 -9.12 -32.66
N PRO A 340 23.34 -9.84 -31.89
CA PRO A 340 22.28 -9.19 -31.13
C PRO A 340 22.91 -8.18 -30.18
N GLU A 341 22.71 -6.89 -30.43
CA GLU A 341 23.12 -5.84 -29.50
C GLU A 341 22.33 -6.06 -28.20
N MET A 342 23.05 -6.19 -27.10
CA MET A 342 22.46 -6.10 -25.76
C MET A 342 21.74 -4.75 -25.70
N PRO A 343 20.44 -4.70 -25.37
CA PRO A 343 19.79 -3.42 -25.13
C PRO A 343 20.58 -2.64 -24.08
N ALA A 344 20.70 -1.32 -24.22
CA ALA A 344 21.36 -0.47 -23.23
C ALA A 344 20.76 -0.63 -21.82
N SER A 345 19.49 -1.03 -21.76
CA SER A 345 18.71 -1.31 -20.54
C SER A 345 18.92 -2.71 -19.93
N ALA A 346 19.71 -3.59 -20.58
CA ALA A 346 19.87 -4.96 -20.14
C ALA A 346 20.68 -5.03 -18.83
N GLY A 347 20.09 -5.64 -17.80
CA GLY A 347 20.71 -5.68 -16.46
C GLY A 347 20.52 -4.41 -15.64
N MET A 348 19.57 -3.55 -16.03
CA MET A 348 19.08 -2.42 -15.22
C MET A 348 17.68 -2.73 -14.66
N THR A 349 17.29 -2.01 -13.62
CA THR A 349 15.91 -1.98 -13.11
C THR A 349 15.06 -0.96 -13.88
N LEU A 350 13.73 -1.06 -13.79
CA LEU A 350 12.84 -0.04 -14.37
C LEU A 350 13.13 1.35 -13.78
N ARG A 351 13.42 1.42 -12.48
CA ARG A 351 13.77 2.67 -11.81
C ARG A 351 15.03 3.30 -12.40
N GLU A 352 16.08 2.52 -12.58
CA GLU A 352 17.35 3.01 -13.15
C GLU A 352 17.14 3.53 -14.58
N ILE A 353 16.43 2.79 -15.42
CA ILE A 353 16.11 3.19 -16.79
C ILE A 353 15.31 4.51 -16.79
N ALA A 354 14.27 4.61 -15.97
CA ALA A 354 13.43 5.80 -15.88
C ALA A 354 14.23 7.03 -15.40
N VAL A 355 15.11 6.87 -14.40
CA VAL A 355 15.98 7.96 -13.90
C VAL A 355 16.95 8.43 -14.99
N GLU A 356 17.53 7.51 -15.76
CA GLU A 356 18.40 7.86 -16.88
C GLU A 356 17.65 8.58 -17.99
N GLU A 357 16.44 8.13 -18.36
CA GLU A 357 15.64 8.79 -19.39
C GLU A 357 15.14 10.17 -18.95
N ILE A 358 14.75 10.34 -17.68
CA ILE A 358 14.46 11.66 -17.09
C ILE A 358 15.67 12.59 -17.24
N ALA A 359 16.89 12.07 -17.17
CA ALA A 359 18.09 12.87 -17.34
C ALA A 359 18.32 13.34 -18.79
N ARG A 360 17.79 12.61 -19.77
CA ARG A 360 17.92 12.90 -21.21
C ARG A 360 16.82 13.83 -21.73
N VAL A 361 15.64 13.81 -21.11
CA VAL A 361 14.49 14.64 -21.52
C VAL A 361 14.67 16.11 -21.14
N THR A 362 14.28 17.02 -22.04
CA THR A 362 14.26 18.46 -21.76
C THR A 362 12.97 18.83 -21.03
N PHE A 363 13.08 19.39 -19.82
CA PHE A 363 11.94 19.87 -19.03
C PHE A 363 11.82 21.39 -19.05
N ILE A 364 10.60 21.90 -19.27
CA ILE A 364 10.29 23.33 -19.21
C ILE A 364 9.06 23.52 -18.29
N PRO A 365 9.20 24.19 -17.13
CA PRO A 365 10.43 24.67 -16.52
C PRO A 365 11.31 23.54 -15.97
N GLU A 366 12.62 23.78 -15.85
CA GLU A 366 13.61 22.77 -15.42
C GLU A 366 13.27 22.10 -14.09
N LYS A 367 12.63 22.82 -13.15
CA LYS A 367 12.16 22.27 -11.87
C LYS A 367 11.24 21.04 -12.01
N GLY A 368 10.58 20.86 -13.15
CA GLY A 368 9.76 19.68 -13.44
C GLY A 368 10.57 18.37 -13.39
N ARG A 369 11.83 18.42 -13.83
CA ARG A 369 12.75 17.27 -13.80
C ARG A 369 12.96 16.75 -12.38
N ASN A 370 13.25 17.65 -11.43
CA ASN A 370 13.45 17.27 -10.03
C ASN A 370 12.17 16.71 -9.41
N ARG A 371 11.01 17.23 -9.82
CA ARG A 371 9.71 16.77 -9.29
C ARG A 371 9.38 15.34 -9.73
N ILE A 372 9.57 14.99 -11.00
CA ILE A 372 9.36 13.60 -11.45
C ILE A 372 10.49 12.69 -10.96
N GLY A 373 11.74 13.16 -10.97
CA GLY A 373 12.92 12.41 -10.51
C GLY A 373 12.77 11.93 -9.07
N ALA A 374 12.49 12.83 -8.12
CA ALA A 374 12.31 12.46 -6.72
C ALA A 374 11.18 11.44 -6.49
N MET A 375 10.12 11.51 -7.32
CA MET A 375 9.01 10.56 -7.23
C MET A 375 9.37 9.19 -7.80
N VAL A 376 10.15 9.14 -8.88
CA VAL A 376 10.64 7.88 -9.46
C VAL A 376 11.70 7.25 -8.57
N GLU A 377 12.59 8.02 -7.93
CA GLU A 377 13.63 7.50 -7.03
C GLU A 377 13.05 6.76 -5.82
N GLY A 378 11.96 7.28 -5.22
CA GLY A 378 11.31 6.68 -4.05
C GLY A 378 10.08 5.81 -4.34
N ARG A 379 9.72 5.59 -5.61
CA ARG A 379 8.47 4.88 -5.97
C ARG A 379 8.46 3.42 -5.46
N PRO A 380 7.44 2.94 -4.75
CA PRO A 380 7.27 1.50 -4.51
C PRO A 380 6.88 0.76 -5.80
N ASP A 381 6.80 -0.57 -5.73
CA ASP A 381 6.28 -1.41 -6.82
C ASP A 381 4.89 -0.91 -7.28
N TRP A 382 4.67 -0.85 -8.59
CA TRP A 382 3.41 -0.32 -9.13
C TRP A 382 2.31 -1.37 -9.07
N VAL A 383 1.28 -1.10 -8.27
CA VAL A 383 0.04 -1.89 -8.19
C VAL A 383 -0.77 -1.70 -9.49
N LEU A 384 -0.83 -2.73 -10.33
CA LEU A 384 -1.58 -2.71 -11.59
C LEU A 384 -3.06 -3.04 -11.41
N SER A 385 -3.41 -3.93 -10.50
CA SER A 385 -4.78 -4.45 -10.40
C SER A 385 -5.74 -3.48 -9.71
N ARG A 386 -6.98 -3.48 -10.19
CA ARG A 386 -8.14 -2.79 -9.61
C ARG A 386 -9.33 -3.75 -9.57
N GLN A 387 -10.04 -3.79 -8.44
CA GLN A 387 -11.22 -4.64 -8.23
C GLN A 387 -12.49 -3.92 -8.72
N ARG A 388 -12.56 -3.68 -10.02
CA ARG A 388 -13.61 -2.91 -10.69
C ARG A 388 -14.12 -3.66 -11.92
N ALA A 389 -15.28 -3.24 -12.43
CA ALA A 389 -15.94 -3.88 -13.56
C ALA A 389 -15.73 -3.15 -14.91
N TRP A 390 -15.23 -1.91 -14.91
CA TRP A 390 -15.07 -1.11 -16.13
C TRP A 390 -13.61 -0.69 -16.33
N GLY A 391 -12.96 -1.29 -17.33
CA GLY A 391 -11.61 -1.00 -17.79
C GLY A 391 -11.00 -2.24 -18.44
N VAL A 392 -9.74 -2.15 -18.88
CA VAL A 392 -9.06 -3.25 -19.56
C VAL A 392 -8.73 -4.37 -18.56
N PRO A 393 -9.11 -5.63 -18.80
CA PRO A 393 -8.85 -6.72 -17.86
C PRO A 393 -7.36 -7.07 -17.81
N ILE A 394 -6.91 -7.56 -16.66
CA ILE A 394 -5.63 -8.25 -16.56
C ILE A 394 -5.82 -9.63 -17.19
N THR A 395 -5.40 -9.78 -18.44
CA THR A 395 -5.65 -10.98 -19.27
C THR A 395 -4.65 -12.10 -19.02
N LEU A 396 -4.49 -12.49 -17.75
CA LEU A 396 -3.60 -13.57 -17.33
C LEU A 396 -4.38 -14.82 -16.91
N PHE A 397 -3.86 -15.99 -17.28
CA PHE A 397 -4.26 -17.28 -16.72
C PHE A 397 -3.29 -17.67 -15.60
N VAL A 398 -3.83 -18.12 -14.46
CA VAL A 398 -3.04 -18.34 -13.23
C VAL A 398 -3.29 -19.73 -12.69
N ARG A 399 -2.25 -20.43 -12.27
CA ARG A 399 -2.38 -21.73 -11.58
C ARG A 399 -2.71 -21.52 -10.09
N PRO A 400 -3.23 -22.54 -9.38
CA PRO A 400 -3.49 -22.44 -7.95
C PRO A 400 -2.28 -22.07 -7.07
N ASP A 401 -1.06 -22.30 -7.57
CA ASP A 401 0.20 -21.92 -6.90
C ASP A 401 0.57 -20.43 -7.10
N GLY A 402 -0.22 -19.68 -7.85
CA GLY A 402 -0.03 -18.25 -8.14
C GLY A 402 0.85 -17.94 -9.34
N THR A 403 1.40 -18.94 -10.03
CA THR A 403 2.16 -18.74 -11.27
C THR A 403 1.22 -18.43 -12.44
N TYR A 404 1.57 -17.47 -13.30
CA TYR A 404 0.81 -17.17 -14.51
C TYR A 404 1.40 -17.87 -15.74
N LEU A 405 0.54 -18.12 -16.72
CA LEU A 405 0.92 -18.65 -18.01
C LEU A 405 1.49 -17.53 -18.90
N ALA A 406 2.76 -17.66 -19.27
CA ALA A 406 3.43 -16.81 -20.24
C ALA A 406 3.70 -17.60 -21.53
N ASP A 407 2.69 -17.73 -22.39
CA ASP A 407 2.78 -18.44 -23.66
C ASP A 407 2.44 -17.50 -24.84
N PRO A 408 3.33 -17.30 -25.83
CA PRO A 408 3.11 -16.37 -26.92
C PRO A 408 1.88 -16.66 -27.79
N GLU A 409 1.51 -17.93 -27.99
CA GLU A 409 0.37 -18.31 -28.83
C GLU A 409 -0.96 -18.13 -28.09
N VAL A 410 -0.98 -18.36 -26.78
CA VAL A 410 -2.11 -17.97 -25.91
C VAL A 410 -2.26 -16.45 -25.92
N ASN A 411 -1.18 -15.71 -25.67
CA ASN A 411 -1.16 -14.25 -25.68
C ASN A 411 -1.67 -13.66 -27.00
N HIS A 412 -1.22 -14.20 -28.13
CA HIS A 412 -1.67 -13.78 -29.45
C HIS A 412 -3.18 -13.97 -29.65
N ARG A 413 -3.75 -15.09 -29.20
CA ARG A 413 -5.20 -15.34 -29.30
C ARG A 413 -6.01 -14.39 -28.44
N ILE A 414 -5.53 -14.09 -27.23
CA ILE A 414 -6.14 -13.10 -26.34
C ILE A 414 -6.16 -11.73 -27.02
N VAL A 415 -4.99 -11.23 -27.47
CA VAL A 415 -4.88 -9.93 -28.13
C VAL A 415 -5.77 -9.86 -29.37
N ALA A 416 -5.77 -10.90 -30.20
CA ALA A 416 -6.59 -10.94 -31.41
C ALA A 416 -8.10 -10.88 -31.12
N ALA A 417 -8.55 -11.52 -30.05
CA ALA A 417 -9.95 -11.46 -29.63
C ALA A 417 -10.33 -10.06 -29.13
N VAL A 418 -9.52 -9.47 -28.25
CA VAL A 418 -9.76 -8.12 -27.70
C VAL A 418 -9.69 -7.05 -28.80
N MET A 419 -8.75 -7.15 -29.74
CA MET A 419 -8.68 -6.25 -30.89
C MET A 419 -9.94 -6.26 -31.77
N ARG A 420 -10.65 -7.40 -31.82
CA ARG A 420 -11.83 -7.59 -32.66
C ARG A 420 -13.13 -7.20 -31.95
N GLU A 421 -13.24 -7.56 -30.68
CA GLU A 421 -14.51 -7.53 -29.93
C GLU A 421 -14.47 -6.60 -28.71
N GLY A 422 -13.32 -6.01 -28.42
CA GLY A 422 -13.07 -5.23 -27.21
C GLY A 422 -12.86 -6.09 -25.97
N VAL A 423 -12.79 -5.46 -24.80
CA VAL A 423 -12.53 -6.11 -23.51
C VAL A 423 -13.55 -7.17 -23.12
N ASP A 424 -14.78 -7.07 -23.62
CA ASP A 424 -15.86 -8.05 -23.38
C ASP A 424 -15.51 -9.44 -23.95
N ALA A 425 -14.50 -9.54 -24.83
CA ALA A 425 -13.98 -10.81 -25.28
C ALA A 425 -13.42 -11.67 -24.12
N TRP A 426 -12.90 -11.05 -23.06
CA TRP A 426 -12.28 -11.74 -21.93
C TRP A 426 -13.33 -12.29 -20.95
N GLU A 427 -13.93 -13.43 -21.32
CA GLU A 427 -14.93 -14.11 -20.52
C GLU A 427 -14.61 -15.61 -20.30
N GLU A 428 -15.05 -16.16 -19.15
CA GLU A 428 -14.76 -17.54 -18.75
C GLU A 428 -15.24 -18.58 -19.77
N ALA A 429 -16.34 -18.32 -20.48
CA ALA A 429 -16.88 -19.21 -21.50
C ALA A 429 -15.91 -19.47 -22.66
N ARG A 430 -14.97 -18.54 -22.90
CA ARG A 430 -13.98 -18.59 -23.98
C ARG A 430 -12.61 -19.07 -23.52
N LYS A 431 -12.45 -19.43 -22.26
CA LYS A 431 -11.19 -19.92 -21.68
C LYS A 431 -10.51 -21.02 -22.49
N ALA A 432 -11.28 -22.00 -22.97
CA ALA A 432 -10.76 -23.08 -23.80
C ALA A 432 -10.29 -22.60 -25.19
N GLU A 433 -10.90 -21.55 -25.75
CA GLU A 433 -10.48 -20.92 -27.02
C GLU A 433 -9.10 -20.27 -26.86
N TYR A 434 -8.88 -19.56 -25.75
CA TYR A 434 -7.62 -18.89 -25.45
C TYR A 434 -6.49 -19.84 -25.09
N LEU A 435 -6.77 -20.87 -24.30
CA LEU A 435 -5.79 -21.86 -23.88
C LEU A 435 -5.46 -22.82 -25.03
N GLY A 436 -6.45 -23.23 -25.82
CA GLY A 436 -6.25 -24.14 -26.94
C GLY A 436 -5.98 -25.57 -26.50
N PRO A 437 -5.54 -26.44 -27.42
CA PRO A 437 -5.45 -27.88 -27.16
C PRO A 437 -4.31 -28.27 -26.21
N ASP A 438 -3.31 -27.41 -26.04
CA ASP A 438 -2.08 -27.71 -25.28
C ASP A 438 -2.23 -27.56 -23.76
N TYR A 439 -3.34 -26.96 -23.31
CA TYR A 439 -3.59 -26.66 -21.90
C TYR A 439 -4.98 -27.14 -21.48
N ASN A 440 -5.06 -27.69 -20.28
CA ASN A 440 -6.33 -28.02 -19.65
C ASN A 440 -6.93 -26.76 -18.99
N PRO A 441 -8.14 -26.29 -19.37
CA PRO A 441 -8.79 -25.15 -18.75
C PRO A 441 -8.98 -25.26 -17.23
N ASP A 442 -9.14 -26.47 -16.69
CA ASP A 442 -9.36 -26.68 -15.25
C ASP A 442 -8.09 -26.43 -14.41
N ASP A 443 -6.92 -26.39 -15.05
CA ASP A 443 -5.64 -26.15 -14.37
C ASP A 443 -5.37 -24.66 -14.08
N TYR A 444 -6.19 -23.77 -14.66
CA TYR A 444 -5.97 -22.34 -14.64
C TYR A 444 -7.21 -21.59 -14.14
N GLU A 445 -6.99 -20.44 -13.52
CA GLU A 445 -7.99 -19.44 -13.18
C GLU A 445 -7.80 -18.23 -14.08
N MET A 446 -8.90 -17.61 -14.53
CA MET A 446 -8.84 -16.31 -15.21
C MET A 446 -8.75 -15.20 -14.17
N VAL A 447 -7.82 -14.26 -14.36
CA VAL A 447 -7.81 -13.05 -13.56
C VAL A 447 -9.00 -12.17 -13.93
N THR A 448 -9.72 -11.71 -12.91
CA THR A 448 -10.93 -10.87 -13.03
C THR A 448 -10.67 -9.41 -12.68
N ASP A 449 -9.48 -9.08 -12.17
CA ASP A 449 -9.07 -7.70 -11.93
C ASP A 449 -8.90 -6.95 -13.25
N ILE A 450 -9.16 -5.65 -13.23
CA ILE A 450 -8.83 -4.76 -14.35
C ILE A 450 -7.52 -4.02 -14.08
N LEU A 451 -6.92 -3.48 -15.14
CA LEU A 451 -5.75 -2.63 -15.09
C LEU A 451 -6.07 -1.26 -14.48
N ASP A 452 -5.04 -0.68 -13.88
CA ASP A 452 -4.98 0.71 -13.47
C ASP A 452 -5.20 1.62 -14.68
N VAL A 453 -6.04 2.64 -14.55
CA VAL A 453 -6.29 3.63 -15.61
C VAL A 453 -5.02 4.40 -16.00
N TRP A 454 -4.05 4.49 -15.09
CA TRP A 454 -2.73 5.04 -15.40
C TRP A 454 -1.94 4.15 -16.36
N PHE A 455 -2.18 2.84 -16.36
CA PHE A 455 -1.62 1.92 -17.35
C PHE A 455 -2.26 2.15 -18.73
N ASP A 456 -3.58 2.29 -18.79
CA ASP A 456 -4.30 2.60 -20.02
C ASP A 456 -3.77 3.89 -20.66
N SER A 457 -3.70 4.97 -19.89
CA SER A 457 -3.16 6.25 -20.37
C SER A 457 -1.65 6.19 -20.64
N GLY A 458 -0.89 5.43 -19.86
CA GLY A 458 0.54 5.19 -20.08
C GLY A 458 0.83 4.52 -21.43
N CYS A 459 -0.07 3.67 -21.91
CA CYS A 459 0.05 3.00 -23.21
C CYS A 459 -0.34 3.89 -24.40
N THR A 460 -0.71 5.16 -24.20
CA THR A 460 -1.15 6.04 -25.30
C THR A 460 -0.11 6.21 -26.39
N HIS A 461 1.19 6.19 -26.08
CA HIS A 461 2.22 6.21 -27.11
C HIS A 461 2.10 5.01 -28.07
N ALA A 462 1.79 3.82 -27.54
CA ALA A 462 1.69 2.60 -28.33
C ALA A 462 0.44 2.59 -29.22
N PHE A 463 -0.75 2.84 -28.67
CA PHE A 463 -1.99 2.75 -29.46
C PHE A 463 -2.33 4.03 -30.24
N VAL A 464 -1.59 5.12 -30.05
CA VAL A 464 -1.72 6.35 -30.84
C VAL A 464 -0.54 6.53 -31.79
N LEU A 465 0.66 6.74 -31.25
CA LEU A 465 1.83 7.17 -32.03
C LEU A 465 2.46 6.01 -32.84
N GLU A 466 2.49 4.80 -32.28
CA GLU A 466 3.06 3.62 -32.95
C GLU A 466 2.03 2.86 -33.81
N SER A 467 0.73 3.16 -33.65
CA SER A 467 -0.37 2.42 -34.27
C SER A 467 -0.44 2.51 -35.81
N GLY A 468 0.16 3.54 -36.39
CA GLY A 468 0.02 3.88 -37.82
C GLY A 468 -1.38 4.39 -38.24
N ARG A 469 -2.34 4.51 -37.30
CA ARG A 469 -3.70 5.02 -37.58
C ARG A 469 -3.70 6.51 -37.93
N TRP A 470 -2.76 7.27 -37.37
CA TRP A 470 -2.53 8.67 -37.70
C TRP A 470 -1.14 8.81 -38.36
N PRO A 471 -1.07 8.84 -39.71
CA PRO A 471 0.20 8.78 -40.43
C PRO A 471 1.10 10.01 -40.24
N ASP A 472 0.53 11.12 -39.77
CA ASP A 472 1.26 12.35 -39.47
C ASP A 472 1.90 12.35 -38.06
N LEU A 473 1.62 11.33 -37.23
CA LEU A 473 2.21 11.16 -35.91
C LEU A 473 3.47 10.31 -35.98
N GLN A 474 4.37 10.53 -35.03
CA GLN A 474 5.62 9.79 -34.90
C GLN A 474 5.92 9.46 -33.44
N TRP A 475 6.61 8.34 -33.25
CA TRP A 475 7.29 8.00 -32.01
C TRP A 475 8.81 8.08 -32.23
N PRO A 476 9.58 8.69 -31.31
CA PRO A 476 9.15 9.37 -30.08
C PRO A 476 8.41 10.70 -30.29
N ALA A 477 7.50 11.05 -29.37
CA ALA A 477 6.82 12.33 -29.39
C ALA A 477 7.79 13.51 -29.12
N ASN A 478 7.54 14.66 -29.74
CA ASN A 478 8.37 15.85 -29.52
C ASN A 478 8.04 16.61 -28.21
N LEU A 479 6.80 16.52 -27.73
CA LEU A 479 6.33 17.25 -26.55
C LEU A 479 5.17 16.50 -25.87
N TYR A 480 5.26 16.34 -24.55
CA TYR A 480 4.13 16.07 -23.68
C TYR A 480 3.86 17.35 -22.86
N LEU A 481 2.61 17.81 -22.79
CA LEU A 481 2.23 19.06 -22.13
C LEU A 481 0.95 18.90 -21.33
N GLU A 482 1.06 18.90 -20.01
CA GLU A 482 -0.08 18.76 -19.10
C GLU A 482 0.14 19.55 -17.79
N GLY A 483 -0.87 19.51 -16.91
CA GLY A 483 -0.81 20.07 -15.56
C GLY A 483 0.29 19.48 -14.67
N SER A 484 0.65 20.20 -13.60
CA SER A 484 1.75 19.79 -12.72
C SER A 484 1.47 18.51 -11.93
N ASP A 485 0.19 18.17 -11.75
CA ASP A 485 -0.31 16.92 -11.21
C ASP A 485 0.17 15.69 -12.00
N GLN A 486 0.39 15.81 -13.32
CA GLN A 486 0.80 14.69 -14.17
C GLN A 486 2.22 14.16 -13.93
N HIS A 487 3.04 14.84 -13.10
CA HIS A 487 4.30 14.28 -12.61
C HIS A 487 4.07 13.04 -11.72
N ARG A 488 2.85 12.86 -11.19
CA ARG A 488 2.43 11.69 -10.41
C ARG A 488 1.52 10.75 -11.21
N GLY A 489 1.14 11.12 -12.44
CA GLY A 489 0.15 10.42 -13.25
C GLY A 489 0.73 10.07 -14.61
N TRP A 490 0.17 10.66 -15.67
CA TRP A 490 0.43 10.28 -17.05
C TRP A 490 1.90 10.34 -17.47
N PHE A 491 2.67 11.35 -17.02
CA PHE A 491 4.10 11.42 -17.36
C PHE A 491 4.87 10.25 -16.76
N GLN A 492 4.46 9.78 -15.58
CA GLN A 492 5.16 8.73 -14.85
C GLN A 492 4.74 7.33 -15.31
N SER A 493 3.53 7.16 -15.82
CA SER A 493 3.08 5.87 -16.36
C SER A 493 3.41 5.67 -17.84
N SER A 494 3.62 6.76 -18.59
CA SER A 494 4.08 6.71 -19.99
C SER A 494 5.59 6.57 -20.10
N LEU A 495 6.33 7.02 -19.08
CA LEU A 495 7.76 6.80 -18.92
C LEU A 495 8.01 5.37 -18.42
#